data_AF-A0A6N7PSF5-F1
#
_entry.id   AF-A0A6N7PSF5-F1
#
_cell.length_a   1.000
_cell.length_b   1.000
_cell.length_c   1.000
_cell.angle_alpha   90.00
_cell.angle_beta   90.00
_cell.angle_gamma   90.00
#
_symmetry.space_group_name_H-M   'P 1'
#
loop_
_entity.id
_entity.type
_entity.pdbx_description
1 polymer ?
#
loop_
_entity_poly.entity_id
_entity_poly.type
_entity_poly.pdbx_seq_one_letter_code
_entity_poly.pdbx_strand_id
1 'polypeptide(L)'
;MKNDIFAPYTGPSSIDISNVRPRLVDLVNGTLTGAQREKPGFLGVYDELSKAIPQYGAILGIQTTIWDAIVEKTITLDEIRAIKKHVLKLAEVLEESEMYYEDAREADISRLCGFVDATIQHGDPSVQAAFQATLAYRSQYAKKAVNTRRKNKQARAEAEAEPTTETSNPA
;
A
#
# COMPACT_ATOMS: atom_id res chain seq x y z
N MET A 1 -15.73 26.53 6.75
CA MET A 1 -15.52 25.54 5.67
C MET A 1 -15.25 24.21 6.33
N LYS A 2 -16.18 23.24 6.24
CA LYS A 2 -15.90 21.87 6.65
C LYS A 2 -15.05 21.24 5.55
N ASN A 3 -13.74 21.21 5.75
CA ASN A 3 -12.90 20.30 4.99
C ASN A 3 -13.11 18.92 5.61
N ASP A 4 -14.22 18.25 5.25
CA ASP A 4 -14.37 16.83 5.57
C ASP A 4 -13.41 16.07 4.65
N ILE A 5 -12.14 16.00 5.08
CA ILE A 5 -11.06 15.25 4.43
C ILE A 5 -11.41 13.75 4.39
N PHE A 6 -12.34 13.31 5.24
CA PHE A 6 -12.77 11.93 5.38
C PHE A 6 -14.26 11.81 5.04
N ALA A 7 -14.58 10.95 4.08
CA ALA A 7 -15.95 10.56 3.75
C ALA A 7 -16.19 9.11 4.20
N PRO A 8 -17.38 8.77 4.75
CA PRO A 8 -17.72 7.38 5.06
C PRO A 8 -17.61 6.51 3.81
N TYR A 9 -17.05 5.31 3.98
CA TYR A 9 -16.98 4.34 2.88
C TYR A 9 -18.39 3.88 2.50
N THR A 10 -18.77 4.10 1.24
CA THR A 10 -20.07 3.71 0.69
C THR A 10 -19.98 2.50 -0.25
N GLY A 11 -18.81 1.86 -0.35
CA GLY A 11 -18.62 0.69 -1.19
C GLY A 11 -19.06 -0.60 -0.52
N PRO A 12 -18.92 -1.75 -1.21
CA PRO A 12 -19.29 -3.05 -0.67
C PRO A 12 -18.42 -3.43 0.54
N SER A 13 -19.06 -3.97 1.57
CA SER A 13 -18.42 -4.51 2.79
C SER A 13 -18.11 -6.00 2.70
N SER A 14 -18.65 -6.69 1.69
CA SER A 14 -18.37 -8.08 1.38
C SER A 14 -18.12 -8.24 -0.11
N ILE A 15 -17.22 -9.16 -0.46
CA ILE A 15 -16.87 -9.48 -1.84
C ILE A 15 -17.02 -10.99 -1.97
N ASP A 16 -18.00 -11.44 -2.75
CA ASP A 16 -18.20 -12.85 -3.04
C ASP A 16 -17.24 -13.29 -4.17
N ILE A 17 -16.49 -14.36 -3.90
CA ILE A 17 -15.55 -14.98 -4.84
C ILE A 17 -15.96 -16.41 -5.21
N SER A 18 -17.15 -16.84 -4.81
CA SER A 18 -17.60 -18.24 -4.94
C SER A 18 -17.59 -18.73 -6.39
N ASN A 19 -17.88 -17.85 -7.34
CA ASN A 19 -17.88 -18.14 -8.78
C ASN A 19 -16.48 -18.46 -9.33
N VAL A 20 -15.44 -17.80 -8.84
CA VAL A 20 -14.05 -18.00 -9.31
C VAL A 20 -13.24 -18.94 -8.41
N ARG A 21 -13.72 -19.24 -7.20
CA ARG A 21 -13.02 -20.05 -6.20
C ARG A 21 -12.41 -21.35 -6.74
N PRO A 22 -13.10 -22.16 -7.57
CA PRO A 22 -12.52 -23.40 -8.10
C PRO A 22 -11.30 -23.18 -9.03
N ARG A 23 -11.13 -21.96 -9.54
CA ARG A 23 -10.10 -21.56 -10.50
C ARG A 23 -8.97 -20.73 -9.87
N LEU A 24 -9.10 -20.38 -8.58
CA LEU A 24 -8.06 -19.63 -7.87
C LEU A 24 -6.90 -20.54 -7.51
N VAL A 25 -5.68 -20.00 -7.66
CA VAL A 25 -4.44 -20.70 -7.36
C VAL A 25 -3.67 -19.87 -6.34
N ASP A 26 -3.24 -20.52 -5.26
CA ASP A 26 -2.29 -19.97 -4.31
C ASP A 26 -0.89 -20.49 -4.65
N LEU A 27 0.01 -19.59 -5.05
CA LEU A 27 1.37 -19.93 -5.46
C LEU A 27 2.30 -19.84 -4.25
N VAL A 28 2.99 -20.93 -3.94
CA VAL A 28 3.97 -20.96 -2.84
C VAL A 28 5.10 -19.97 -3.13
N ASN A 29 5.38 -19.09 -2.15
CA ASN A 29 6.45 -18.09 -2.06
C ASN A 29 7.41 -17.98 -3.27
N GLY A 30 7.20 -16.95 -4.10
CA GLY A 30 8.21 -16.50 -5.09
C GLY A 30 8.27 -17.30 -6.39
N THR A 31 7.40 -18.29 -6.60
CA THR A 31 7.38 -19.15 -7.81
C THR A 31 6.82 -18.49 -9.08
N LEU A 32 6.83 -17.16 -9.17
CA LEU A 32 6.43 -16.44 -10.39
C LEU A 32 7.55 -16.33 -11.43
N THR A 33 8.74 -16.85 -11.16
CA THR A 33 9.87 -16.86 -12.10
C THR A 33 9.49 -17.60 -13.39
N GLY A 34 9.49 -16.90 -14.52
CA GLY A 34 9.12 -17.45 -15.82
C GLY A 34 7.62 -17.39 -16.14
N ALA A 35 6.77 -16.92 -15.22
CA ALA A 35 5.35 -16.70 -15.50
C ALA A 35 5.19 -15.60 -16.56
N GLN A 36 4.52 -15.93 -17.66
CA GLN A 36 4.22 -14.96 -18.71
C GLN A 36 2.96 -14.17 -18.37
N ARG A 37 2.96 -12.89 -18.72
CA ARG A 37 1.82 -11.99 -18.59
C ARG A 37 1.28 -11.65 -19.96
N GLU A 38 0.02 -11.23 -19.98
CA GLU A 38 -0.60 -10.66 -21.18
C GLU A 38 0.28 -9.53 -21.74
N LYS A 39 0.50 -9.55 -23.05
CA LYS A 39 1.28 -8.55 -23.78
C LYS A 39 0.35 -7.50 -24.39
N PRO A 40 0.83 -6.26 -24.62
CA PRO A 40 0.10 -5.28 -25.42
C PRO A 40 -0.32 -5.88 -26.77
N GLY A 41 -1.58 -5.65 -27.17
CA GLY A 41 -2.15 -6.16 -28.42
C GLY A 41 -2.88 -7.52 -28.31
N PHE A 42 -2.96 -8.13 -27.12
CA PHE A 42 -3.65 -9.41 -26.94
C PHE A 42 -5.09 -9.42 -27.45
N LEU A 43 -5.87 -8.35 -27.22
CA LEU A 43 -7.25 -8.27 -27.73
C LEU A 43 -7.34 -8.38 -29.25
N GLY A 44 -6.40 -7.79 -29.98
CA GLY A 44 -6.35 -7.91 -31.44
C GLY A 44 -6.04 -9.35 -31.88
N VAL A 45 -5.09 -10.00 -31.20
CA VAL A 45 -4.76 -11.41 -31.44
C VAL A 45 -5.96 -12.31 -31.11
N TYR A 46 -6.66 -12.05 -30.00
CA TYR A 46 -7.83 -12.83 -29.60
C TYR A 46 -8.97 -12.71 -30.62
N ASP A 47 -9.26 -11.49 -31.09
CA ASP A 47 -10.26 -11.25 -32.15
C ASP A 47 -9.88 -11.95 -33.46
N GLU A 48 -8.61 -11.85 -33.88
CA GLU A 48 -8.09 -12.56 -35.05
C GLU A 48 -8.28 -14.08 -34.93
N LEU A 49 -7.82 -14.67 -33.81
CA LEU A 49 -7.94 -16.10 -33.57
C LEU A 49 -9.41 -16.56 -33.53
N SER A 50 -10.30 -15.76 -32.94
CA SER A 50 -11.73 -16.10 -32.86
C SER A 50 -12.40 -16.25 -34.22
N LYS A 51 -11.89 -15.55 -35.24
CA LYS A 51 -12.38 -15.61 -36.63
C LYS A 51 -11.64 -16.67 -37.45
N ALA A 52 -10.33 -16.78 -37.26
CA ALA A 52 -9.47 -17.66 -38.04
C ALA A 52 -9.60 -19.13 -37.65
N ILE A 53 -9.72 -19.45 -36.36
CA ILE A 53 -9.78 -20.85 -35.88
C ILE A 53 -10.99 -21.61 -36.45
N PRO A 54 -12.22 -21.06 -36.47
CA PRO A 54 -13.36 -21.74 -37.08
C PRO A 54 -13.17 -22.03 -38.59
N GLN A 55 -12.42 -21.20 -39.29
CA GLN A 55 -12.22 -21.30 -40.74
C GLN A 55 -11.05 -22.22 -41.12
N TYR A 56 -9.92 -22.10 -40.40
CA TYR A 56 -8.65 -22.72 -40.79
C TYR A 56 -8.13 -23.74 -39.77
N GLY A 57 -8.73 -23.84 -38.58
CA GLY A 57 -8.23 -24.69 -37.49
C GLY A 57 -8.08 -26.16 -37.90
N ALA A 58 -9.07 -26.72 -38.60
CA ALA A 58 -9.02 -28.09 -39.09
C ALA A 58 -7.91 -28.31 -40.13
N ILE A 59 -7.69 -27.35 -41.03
CA ILE A 59 -6.64 -27.41 -42.06
C ILE A 59 -5.25 -27.37 -41.40
N LEU A 60 -5.10 -26.57 -40.34
CA LEU A 60 -3.86 -26.43 -39.58
C LEU A 60 -3.64 -27.55 -38.54
N GLY A 61 -4.58 -28.50 -38.42
CA GLY A 61 -4.51 -29.57 -37.42
C GLY A 61 -4.63 -29.08 -35.97
N ILE A 62 -5.21 -27.90 -35.75
CA ILE A 62 -5.42 -27.34 -34.42
C ILE A 62 -6.62 -28.04 -33.79
N GLN A 63 -6.40 -28.66 -32.63
CA GLN A 63 -7.49 -29.25 -31.86
C GLN A 63 -8.40 -28.14 -31.31
N THR A 64 -9.72 -28.30 -31.47
CA THR A 64 -10.72 -27.34 -30.98
C THR A 64 -10.60 -27.10 -29.47
N THR A 65 -10.19 -28.13 -28.73
CA THR A 65 -9.94 -28.07 -27.28
C THR A 65 -8.91 -27.01 -26.88
N ILE A 66 -7.93 -26.70 -27.74
CA ILE A 66 -6.94 -25.65 -27.48
C ILE A 66 -7.61 -24.28 -27.51
N TRP A 67 -8.47 -24.04 -28.50
CA TRP A 67 -9.20 -22.79 -28.63
C TRP A 67 -10.20 -22.62 -27.48
N ASP A 68 -10.97 -23.66 -27.16
CA ASP A 68 -11.90 -23.64 -26.02
C ASP A 68 -11.17 -23.31 -24.71
N ALA A 69 -9.97 -23.88 -24.52
CA ALA A 69 -9.14 -23.61 -23.36
C ALA A 69 -8.57 -22.18 -23.32
N ILE A 70 -8.39 -21.51 -24.46
CA ILE A 70 -8.01 -20.09 -24.53
C ILE A 70 -9.20 -19.22 -24.15
N VAL A 71 -10.39 -19.52 -24.71
CA VAL A 71 -11.64 -18.81 -24.41
C VAL A 71 -11.95 -18.89 -22.91
N GLU A 72 -11.90 -20.09 -22.33
CA GLU A 72 -12.19 -20.28 -20.90
C GLU A 72 -11.22 -19.48 -20.00
N LYS A 73 -9.91 -19.51 -20.30
CA LYS A 73 -8.91 -18.76 -19.54
C LYS A 73 -9.11 -17.25 -19.67
N THR A 74 -9.51 -16.78 -20.85
CA THR A 74 -9.77 -15.36 -21.09
C THR A 74 -10.95 -14.88 -20.25
N ILE A 75 -12.08 -15.61 -20.28
CA ILE A 75 -13.26 -15.32 -19.44
C ILE A 75 -12.90 -15.35 -17.96
N THR A 76 -12.19 -16.39 -17.53
CA THR A 76 -11.76 -16.54 -16.13
C THR A 76 -10.88 -15.37 -15.67
N LEU A 77 -9.96 -14.91 -16.53
CA LEU A 77 -9.11 -13.77 -16.21
C LEU A 77 -9.92 -12.48 -16.05
N ASP A 78 -10.92 -12.26 -16.89
CA ASP A 78 -11.78 -11.08 -16.80
C ASP A 78 -12.62 -11.11 -15.51
N GLU A 79 -13.19 -12.25 -15.14
CA GLU A 79 -13.90 -12.44 -13.86
C GLU A 79 -12.98 -12.15 -12.67
N ILE A 80 -11.77 -12.71 -12.66
CA ILE A 80 -10.78 -12.48 -11.59
C ILE A 80 -10.39 -11.00 -11.54
N ARG A 81 -10.14 -10.34 -12.68
CA ARG A 81 -9.74 -8.93 -12.74
C ARG A 81 -10.84 -8.00 -12.23
N ALA A 82 -12.09 -8.28 -12.58
CA ALA A 82 -13.23 -7.51 -12.12
C ALA A 82 -13.34 -7.56 -10.58
N ILE A 83 -13.26 -8.77 -10.00
CA ILE A 83 -13.32 -8.92 -8.54
C ILE A 83 -12.09 -8.30 -7.85
N LYS A 84 -10.90 -8.52 -8.41
CA LYS A 84 -9.64 -7.97 -7.88
C LYS A 84 -9.69 -6.45 -7.71
N LYS A 85 -10.33 -5.72 -8.62
CA LYS A 85 -10.51 -4.27 -8.49
C LYS A 85 -11.22 -3.88 -7.20
N HIS A 86 -12.29 -4.60 -6.84
CA HIS A 86 -13.04 -4.34 -5.61
C HIS A 86 -12.24 -4.72 -4.36
N VAL A 87 -11.53 -5.85 -4.40
CA VAL A 87 -10.67 -6.29 -3.29
C VAL A 87 -9.58 -5.27 -3.00
N LEU A 88 -8.91 -4.78 -4.04
CA LEU A 88 -7.85 -3.78 -3.88
C LEU A 88 -8.38 -2.46 -3.31
N LYS A 89 -9.55 -2.00 -3.75
CA LYS A 89 -10.12 -0.77 -3.17
C LYS A 89 -10.56 -0.97 -1.72
N LEU A 90 -11.11 -2.13 -1.37
CA LEU A 90 -11.45 -2.43 0.03
C LEU A 90 -10.18 -2.50 0.90
N ALA A 91 -9.10 -3.10 0.39
CA ALA A 91 -7.81 -3.13 1.09
C ALA A 91 -7.24 -1.72 1.32
N GLU A 92 -7.29 -0.85 0.30
CA GLU A 92 -6.90 0.56 0.39
C GLU A 92 -7.71 1.29 1.48
N VAL A 93 -9.03 1.12 1.50
CA VAL A 93 -9.90 1.75 2.50
C VAL A 93 -9.61 1.24 3.92
N LEU A 94 -9.26 -0.04 4.07
CA LEU A 94 -8.86 -0.60 5.37
C LEU A 94 -7.54 0.01 5.86
N GLU A 95 -6.56 0.17 4.98
CA GLU A 95 -5.28 0.83 5.28
C GLU A 95 -5.48 2.31 5.66
N GLU A 96 -6.30 3.04 4.89
CA GLU A 96 -6.69 4.42 5.20
C GLU A 96 -7.40 4.53 6.56
N SER A 97 -8.31 3.60 6.85
CA SER A 97 -9.05 3.56 8.11
C SER A 97 -8.14 3.24 9.29
N GLU A 98 -7.19 2.32 9.12
CA GLU A 98 -6.17 2.01 10.12
C GLU A 98 -5.39 3.28 10.46
N MET A 99 -4.79 3.95 9.47
CA MET A 99 -4.06 5.19 9.69
C MET A 99 -4.90 6.27 10.40
N TYR A 100 -6.16 6.43 9.99
CA TYR A 100 -7.08 7.38 10.62
C TYR A 100 -7.31 7.07 12.11
N TYR A 101 -7.63 5.81 12.44
CA TYR A 101 -7.89 5.43 13.82
C TYR A 101 -6.62 5.41 14.68
N GLU A 102 -5.45 5.11 14.09
CA GLU A 102 -4.18 5.25 14.77
C GLU A 102 -3.87 6.71 15.12
N ASP A 103 -4.03 7.65 14.19
CA ASP A 103 -3.84 9.08 14.45
C ASP A 103 -4.81 9.59 15.53
N ALA A 104 -6.09 9.22 15.43
CA ALA A 104 -7.09 9.57 16.43
C ALA A 104 -6.72 9.03 17.83
N ARG A 105 -6.27 7.78 17.92
CA ARG A 105 -5.80 7.15 19.16
C ARG A 105 -4.59 7.89 19.73
N GLU A 106 -3.61 8.26 18.90
CA GLU A 106 -2.42 9.00 19.33
C GLU A 106 -2.76 10.40 19.83
N ALA A 107 -3.72 11.08 19.20
CA ALA A 107 -4.24 12.35 19.66
C ALA A 107 -4.89 12.24 21.04
N ASP A 108 -5.68 11.18 21.28
CA ASP A 108 -6.31 10.92 22.58
C ASP A 108 -5.28 10.59 23.67
N ILE A 109 -4.28 9.76 23.38
CA ILE A 109 -3.16 9.49 24.30
C ILE A 109 -2.43 10.79 24.65
N SER A 110 -2.19 11.65 23.66
CA SER A 110 -1.53 12.94 23.88
C SER A 110 -2.34 13.86 24.80
N ARG A 111 -3.67 13.94 24.61
CA ARG A 111 -4.58 14.68 25.49
C ARG A 111 -4.55 14.12 26.90
N LEU A 112 -4.62 12.80 27.06
CA LEU A 112 -4.53 12.12 28.35
C LEU A 112 -3.24 12.49 29.10
N CYS A 113 -2.09 12.42 28.42
CA CYS A 113 -0.83 12.80 29.04
C CYS A 113 -0.77 14.29 29.42
N GLY A 114 -1.47 15.17 28.71
CA GLY A 114 -1.60 16.58 29.10
C GLY A 114 -2.28 16.75 30.46
N PHE A 115 -3.34 15.97 30.72
CA PHE A 115 -3.98 15.94 32.04
C PHE A 115 -3.05 15.39 33.12
N VAL A 116 -2.34 14.29 32.82
CA VAL A 116 -1.36 13.70 33.76
C VAL A 116 -0.27 14.72 34.13
N ASP A 117 0.31 15.41 33.14
CA ASP A 117 1.33 16.44 33.38
C ASP A 117 0.79 17.55 34.28
N ALA A 118 -0.43 18.04 34.00
CA ALA A 118 -1.07 19.06 34.82
C ALA A 118 -1.30 18.60 36.27
N THR A 119 -1.71 17.34 36.47
CA THR A 119 -1.86 16.76 37.81
C THR A 119 -0.53 16.61 38.54
N ILE A 120 0.55 16.20 37.85
CA ILE A 120 1.88 16.12 38.46
C ILE A 120 2.39 17.51 38.86
N GLN A 121 2.17 18.52 38.02
CA GLN A 121 2.68 19.88 38.24
C GLN A 121 1.91 20.68 39.30
N HIS A 122 0.60 20.49 39.38
CA HIS A 122 -0.29 21.33 40.20
C HIS A 122 -1.09 20.55 41.24
N GLY A 123 -1.02 19.22 41.25
CA GLY A 123 -1.78 18.32 42.12
C GLY A 123 -0.88 17.33 42.84
N ASP A 124 -1.12 16.04 42.63
CA ASP A 124 -0.39 14.94 43.28
C ASP A 124 0.75 14.41 42.37
N PRO A 125 2.02 14.63 42.73
CA PRO A 125 3.17 14.10 41.98
C PRO A 125 3.26 12.57 41.96
N SER A 126 2.62 11.87 42.89
CA SER A 126 2.67 10.40 42.99
C SER A 126 2.07 9.71 41.76
N VAL A 127 1.16 10.40 41.05
CA VAL A 127 0.51 9.95 39.81
C VAL A 127 1.53 9.62 38.71
N GLN A 128 2.72 10.23 38.74
CA GLN A 128 3.76 9.99 37.75
C GLN A 128 4.15 8.50 37.66
N ALA A 129 4.24 7.81 38.80
CA ALA A 129 4.64 6.41 38.82
C ALA A 129 3.61 5.51 38.10
N ALA A 130 2.32 5.83 38.22
CA ALA A 130 1.25 5.08 37.57
C ALA A 130 1.22 5.24 36.04
N PHE A 131 1.70 6.38 35.52
CA PHE A 131 1.66 6.71 34.09
C PHE A 131 3.04 6.73 33.40
N GLN A 132 4.06 6.17 34.04
CA GLN A 132 5.44 6.23 33.55
C GLN A 132 5.58 5.68 32.12
N ALA A 133 4.94 4.55 31.81
CA ALA A 133 5.00 3.95 30.47
C ALA A 133 4.36 4.86 29.41
N THR A 134 3.22 5.46 29.70
CA THR A 134 2.50 6.36 28.80
C THR A 134 3.28 7.64 28.54
N LEU A 135 3.84 8.26 29.59
CA LEU A 135 4.70 9.43 29.46
C LEU A 135 5.98 9.11 28.67
N ALA A 136 6.57 7.93 28.90
CA ALA A 136 7.71 7.44 28.14
C ALA A 136 7.37 7.23 26.66
N TYR A 137 6.20 6.66 26.35
CA TYR A 137 5.68 6.48 25.00
C TYR A 137 5.51 7.82 24.27
N ARG A 138 4.79 8.78 24.87
CA ARG A 138 4.63 10.14 24.29
C ARG A 138 5.97 10.82 24.00
N SER A 139 6.97 10.61 24.87
CA SER A 139 8.29 11.22 24.70
C SER A 139 9.05 10.75 23.45
N GLN A 140 8.66 9.64 22.82
CA GLN A 140 9.35 9.09 21.67
C GLN A 140 9.38 10.06 20.48
N TYR A 141 8.27 10.74 20.20
CA TYR A 141 8.21 11.74 19.11
C TYR A 141 9.13 12.94 19.39
N ALA A 142 9.15 13.45 20.62
CA ALA A 142 10.02 14.54 21.02
C ALA A 142 11.51 14.14 20.86
N LYS A 143 11.87 12.93 21.31
CA LYS A 143 13.23 12.39 21.14
C LYS A 143 13.62 12.26 19.67
N LYS A 144 12.71 11.75 18.83
CA LYS A 144 12.92 11.65 17.38
C LYS A 144 13.15 13.02 16.75
N ALA A 145 12.32 14.02 17.08
CA ALA A 145 12.46 15.38 16.58
C ALA A 145 13.79 16.04 16.97
N VAL A 146 14.22 15.87 18.24
CA VAL A 146 15.53 16.36 18.70
C VAL A 146 16.68 15.68 17.95
N ASN A 147 16.61 14.36 17.75
CA ASN A 147 17.61 13.62 17.00
C ASN A 147 17.70 14.08 15.54
N THR A 148 16.56 14.32 14.87
CA THR A 148 16.53 14.88 13.52
C THR A 148 17.14 16.27 13.46
N ARG A 149 16.80 17.16 14.40
CA ARG A 149 17.40 18.51 14.48
C ARG A 149 18.91 18.44 14.67
N ARG A 150 19.40 17.53 15.51
CA ARG A 150 20.84 17.32 15.71
C ARG A 150 21.52 16.84 14.43
N LYS A 151 20.95 15.84 13.75
CA LYS A 151 21.48 15.32 12.47
C LYS A 151 21.51 16.41 11.40
N ASN A 152 20.45 17.19 11.25
CA ASN A 152 20.40 18.27 10.26
C ASN A 152 21.42 19.39 10.56
N LYS A 153 21.65 19.71 11.84
CA LYS A 153 22.68 20.67 12.24
C LYS A 153 24.09 20.16 11.91
N GLN A 154 24.37 18.88 12.11
CA GLN A 154 25.64 18.25 11.75
C GLN A 154 25.86 18.23 10.24
N ALA A 155 24.89 17.74 9.47
CA ALA A 155 24.97 17.71 8.01
C ALA A 155 25.15 19.10 7.40
N ARG A 156 24.52 20.14 7.98
CA ARG A 156 24.70 21.52 7.52
C ARG A 156 26.08 22.08 7.88
N ALA A 157 26.62 21.76 9.06
CA ALA A 157 27.98 22.17 9.44
C ALA A 157 29.06 21.48 8.59
N GLU A 158 28.84 20.22 8.20
CA GLU A 158 29.72 19.48 7.28
C GLU A 158 29.66 20.07 5.86
N ALA A 159 28.47 20.46 5.38
CA ALA A 159 28.32 21.11 4.07
C ALA A 159 28.86 22.55 4.03
N GLU A 160 28.80 23.30 5.14
CA GLU A 160 29.38 24.65 5.24
C GLU A 160 30.91 24.62 5.46
N ALA A 161 31.49 23.48 5.87
CA ALA A 161 32.94 23.28 5.99
C ALA A 161 33.62 22.95 4.65
N GLU A 162 32.87 22.62 3.61
CA GLU A 162 33.34 22.51 2.23
C GLU A 162 32.83 23.69 1.40
N PRO A 163 33.50 24.86 1.46
CA PRO A 163 34.04 25.37 0.20
C PRO A 163 35.36 26.13 0.38
N THR A 164 36.44 25.65 -0.25
CA THR A 164 37.34 26.39 -1.17
C THR A 164 38.62 25.59 -1.39
N THR A 165 38.67 24.78 -2.44
CA THR A 165 39.90 24.57 -3.21
C THR A 165 39.60 24.83 -4.68
N GLU A 166 39.19 26.07 -4.98
CA GLU A 166 39.56 26.68 -6.24
C GLU A 166 40.56 27.78 -5.92
N THR A 167 41.84 27.54 -6.21
CA THR A 167 42.76 28.62 -6.53
C THR A 167 43.81 28.16 -7.52
N SER A 168 43.81 28.90 -8.63
CA SER A 168 44.92 29.26 -9.52
C SER A 168 45.55 28.16 -10.40
N ASN A 169 45.28 28.15 -11.72
CA ASN A 169 45.90 28.95 -12.81
C ASN A 169 47.24 28.34 -13.29
N PRO A 170 47.84 28.79 -14.42
CA PRO A 170 47.35 29.09 -15.77
C PRO A 170 48.22 28.41 -16.87
N ALA A 171 47.88 28.69 -18.13
CA ALA A 171 48.71 28.64 -19.35
C ALA A 171 48.90 27.29 -20.05
#